data_AF-A0A4R9K207-F1
#
_entry.id   AF-A0A4R9K207-F1
#
_cell.length_a   1.000
_cell.length_b   1.000
_cell.length_c   1.000
_cell.angle_alpha   90.00
_cell.angle_beta   90.00
_cell.angle_gamma   90.00
#
_symmetry.space_group_name_H-M   'P 1'
#
loop_
_entity.id
_entity.type
_entity.pdbx_description
1 polymer ?
#
loop_
_entity_poly.entity_id
_entity_poly.type
_entity_poly.pdbx_seq_one_letter_code
_entity_poly.pdbx_strand_id
1 'polypeptide(L)'
;MRKLNLYFGILLFIVFLISGWYMKNIFRPEHLNDLAARMEIRANHIYILFISLLNIIGFTVDIQTQSSWLSRIDKGSRLLLIASGILSLFAFVIEHSGTLQNRSLTFYSVVTSLAGVVLLTFSYILSARINRTV
;
A
#
# COMPACT_ATOMS: atom_id res chain seq x y z
N MET A 1 -4.14 -13.21 -10.47
CA MET A 1 -3.79 -12.41 -9.28
C MET A 1 -2.55 -11.54 -9.50
N ARG A 2 -1.43 -12.05 -10.03
CA ARG A 2 -0.22 -11.22 -10.27
C ARG A 2 -0.47 -9.98 -11.12
N LYS A 3 -1.02 -10.13 -12.34
CA LYS A 3 -1.30 -8.98 -13.23
C LYS A 3 -2.22 -7.94 -12.60
N LEU A 4 -3.19 -8.37 -11.79
CA LEU A 4 -4.08 -7.49 -11.03
C LEU A 4 -3.30 -6.58 -10.06
N ASN A 5 -2.32 -7.12 -9.34
CA ASN A 5 -1.46 -6.33 -8.45
C ASN A 5 -0.64 -5.28 -9.20
N LEU A 6 -0.19 -5.62 -10.41
CA LEU A 6 0.55 -4.69 -11.27
C LEU A 6 -0.35 -3.56 -11.79
N TYR A 7 -1.53 -3.89 -12.34
CA TYR A 7 -2.49 -2.87 -12.77
C TYR A 7 -2.92 -1.99 -11.59
N PHE A 8 -3.13 -2.59 -10.41
CA PHE A 8 -3.52 -1.86 -9.22
C PHE A 8 -2.40 -0.95 -8.69
N GLY A 9 -1.15 -1.43 -8.68
CA GLY A 9 0.02 -0.63 -8.30
C GLY A 9 0.26 0.53 -9.26
N ILE A 10 0.11 0.33 -10.57
CA ILE A 10 0.19 1.39 -11.58
C ILE A 10 -0.95 2.39 -11.40
N LEU A 11 -2.16 1.91 -11.17
CA LEU A 11 -3.32 2.79 -10.93
C LEU A 11 -3.11 3.65 -9.67
N LEU A 12 -2.64 3.06 -8.57
CA LEU A 12 -2.25 3.80 -7.36
C LEU A 12 -1.15 4.83 -7.64
N PHE A 13 -0.17 4.50 -8.48
CA PHE A 13 0.88 5.44 -8.87
C PHE A 13 0.33 6.63 -9.69
N ILE A 14 -0.65 6.39 -10.56
CA ILE A 14 -1.37 7.47 -11.25
C ILE A 14 -2.15 8.32 -10.25
N VAL A 15 -2.84 7.69 -9.29
CA VAL A 15 -3.57 8.43 -8.24
C VAL A 15 -2.61 9.23 -7.36
N PHE A 16 -1.42 8.71 -7.08
CA PHE A 16 -0.35 9.46 -6.44
C PHE A 16 0.00 10.73 -7.21
N LEU A 17 0.26 10.65 -8.53
CA LEU A 17 0.53 11.82 -9.37
C LEU A 17 -0.61 12.85 -9.34
N ILE A 18 -1.86 12.38 -9.44
CA ILE A 18 -3.05 13.23 -9.37
C ILE A 18 -3.16 13.89 -8.00
N SER A 19 -2.91 13.15 -6.91
CA SER A 19 -2.96 13.67 -5.54
C SER A 19 -1.91 14.76 -5.30
N GLY A 20 -0.70 14.62 -5.88
CA GLY A 20 0.35 15.64 -5.83
C GLY A 20 -0.04 16.90 -6.60
N TRP A 21 -0.65 16.73 -7.78
CA TRP A 21 -1.20 17.86 -8.55
C TRP A 21 -2.33 18.57 -7.80
N TYR A 22 -3.22 17.82 -7.16
CA TYR A 22 -4.31 18.33 -6.33
C TYR A 22 -3.77 19.15 -5.14
N MET A 23 -2.75 18.64 -4.43
CA MET A 23 -2.11 19.37 -3.33
C MET A 23 -1.49 20.69 -3.77
N LYS A 24 -0.88 20.73 -4.95
CA LYS A 24 -0.25 21.94 -5.50
C LYS A 24 -1.27 23.01 -5.88
N ASN A 25 -2.38 22.62 -6.51
CA ASN A 25 -3.31 23.57 -7.11
C ASN A 25 -4.49 23.96 -6.20
N ILE A 26 -5.04 23.02 -5.43
CA ILE A 26 -6.30 23.21 -4.70
C ILE A 26 -6.06 23.42 -3.21
N PHE A 27 -5.17 22.64 -2.59
CA PHE A 27 -4.98 22.71 -1.14
C PHE A 27 -4.02 23.83 -0.68
N ARG A 28 -3.14 24.32 -1.57
CA ARG A 28 -2.17 25.41 -1.33
C ARG A 28 -1.70 25.47 0.13
N PRO A 29 -0.90 24.47 0.58
CA PRO A 29 -0.53 24.32 1.99
C PRO A 29 0.20 25.53 2.60
N GLU A 30 0.65 26.48 1.78
CA GLU A 30 1.21 27.77 2.20
C GLU A 30 0.21 28.67 2.94
N HIS A 31 -1.10 28.48 2.74
CA HIS A 31 -2.17 29.27 3.41
C HIS A 31 -2.63 28.63 4.72
N LEU A 32 -2.17 27.41 5.04
CA LEU A 32 -2.39 26.77 6.33
C LEU A 32 -1.32 27.24 7.30
N ASN A 33 -1.73 28.10 8.23
CA ASN A 33 -0.92 28.52 9.38
C ASN A 33 -0.52 27.36 10.28
N ASP A 34 -1.21 26.22 10.18
CA ASP A 34 -0.95 25.04 10.97
C ASP A 34 0.08 24.11 10.31
N LEU A 35 1.26 24.03 10.94
CA LEU A 35 2.37 23.15 10.53
C LEU A 35 1.94 21.68 10.50
N ALA A 36 1.07 21.26 11.44
CA ALA A 36 0.68 19.87 11.62
C ALA A 36 -0.11 19.35 10.40
N ALA A 37 -1.11 20.10 9.95
CA ALA A 37 -1.89 19.76 8.76
C ALA A 37 -0.99 19.62 7.51
N ARG A 38 0.00 20.51 7.34
CA ARG A 38 0.92 20.43 6.18
C ARG A 38 1.82 19.20 6.19
N MET A 39 2.23 18.74 7.37
CA MET A 39 3.01 17.51 7.50
C MET A 39 2.13 16.28 7.30
N GLU A 40 0.90 16.31 7.81
CA GLU A 40 -0.06 15.22 7.71
C GLU A 40 -0.38 14.87 6.26
N ILE A 41 -0.72 15.88 5.46
CA ILE A 41 -1.11 15.70 4.07
C ILE A 41 0.07 15.18 3.23
N ARG A 42 1.28 15.72 3.47
CA ARG A 42 2.50 15.24 2.82
C ARG A 42 2.81 13.78 3.19
N ALA A 43 2.61 13.40 4.45
CA ALA A 43 2.80 12.02 4.89
C ALA A 43 1.80 11.07 4.22
N ASN A 44 0.51 11.43 4.18
CA ASN A 44 -0.52 10.62 3.51
C ASN A 44 -0.22 10.45 2.02
N HIS A 45 0.25 11.50 1.35
CA HIS A 45 0.71 11.43 -0.05
C HIS A 45 1.87 10.45 -0.25
N ILE A 46 2.88 10.47 0.63
CA ILE A 46 4.01 9.52 0.58
C ILE A 46 3.56 8.09 0.84
N TYR A 47 2.56 7.87 1.71
CA TYR A 47 2.03 6.53 1.96
C TYR A 47 1.35 5.91 0.74
N ILE A 48 0.65 6.71 -0.08
CA ILE A 48 0.09 6.22 -1.35
C ILE A 48 1.22 5.72 -2.26
N LEU A 49 2.31 6.48 -2.39
CA LEU A 49 3.48 6.07 -3.17
C LEU A 49 4.10 4.78 -2.62
N PHE A 50 4.30 4.72 -1.30
CA PHE A 50 4.87 3.56 -0.62
C PHE A 50 4.05 2.29 -0.93
N ILE A 51 2.72 2.37 -0.82
CA ILE A 51 1.84 1.23 -1.07
C ILE A 51 1.73 0.90 -2.57
N SER A 52 1.82 1.90 -3.45
CA SER A 52 1.88 1.65 -4.90
C SER A 52 3.14 0.86 -5.26
N LEU A 53 4.31 1.24 -4.72
CA LEU A 53 5.56 0.52 -4.93
C LEU A 53 5.51 -0.89 -4.35
N LEU A 54 4.96 -1.07 -3.13
CA LEU A 54 4.79 -2.40 -2.55
C LEU A 54 3.93 -3.32 -3.42
N ASN A 55 2.86 -2.80 -4.02
CA ASN A 55 2.02 -3.58 -4.94
C ASN A 55 2.77 -3.99 -6.22
N ILE A 56 3.60 -3.10 -6.76
CA ILE A 56 4.47 -3.37 -7.93
C ILE A 56 5.54 -4.41 -7.57
N ILE A 57 6.21 -4.28 -6.43
CA ILE A 57 7.21 -5.27 -5.96
C ILE A 57 6.54 -6.62 -5.68
N GLY A 58 5.34 -6.63 -5.12
CA GLY A 58 4.56 -7.85 -4.92
C GLY A 58 4.22 -8.58 -6.23
N PHE A 59 4.25 -7.90 -7.38
CA PHE A 59 4.12 -8.55 -8.69
C PHE A 59 5.40 -9.27 -9.14
N THR A 60 6.58 -8.72 -8.83
CA THR A 60 7.86 -9.30 -9.26
C THR A 60 8.19 -10.60 -8.52
N VAL A 61 7.64 -10.78 -7.32
CA VAL A 61 7.79 -12.03 -6.56
C VAL A 61 6.95 -13.13 -7.20
N ASP A 62 7.66 -14.12 -7.77
CA ASP A 62 7.06 -15.34 -8.30
C ASP A 62 7.20 -16.48 -7.29
N ILE A 63 6.07 -17.00 -6.82
CA ILE A 63 6.02 -18.12 -5.88
C ILE A 63 5.56 -19.34 -6.67
N GLN A 64 6.53 -20.07 -7.21
CA GLN A 64 6.28 -21.36 -7.85
C GLN A 64 6.26 -22.45 -6.78
N THR A 65 5.06 -22.79 -6.32
CA THR A 65 4.85 -23.83 -5.31
C THR A 65 3.81 -24.83 -5.78
N GLN A 66 4.08 -26.13 -5.57
CA GLN A 66 3.11 -27.21 -5.81
C GLN A 66 2.11 -27.35 -4.64
N SER A 67 2.35 -26.69 -3.50
CA SER A 67 1.48 -26.79 -2.32
C SER A 67 0.26 -25.87 -2.41
N SER A 68 -0.93 -26.46 -2.32
CA SER A 68 -2.21 -25.75 -2.36
C SER A 68 -2.39 -24.77 -1.19
N TRP A 69 -1.75 -25.00 -0.05
CA TRP A 69 -1.81 -24.13 1.13
C TRP A 69 -1.00 -22.84 0.94
N LEU A 70 0.23 -22.95 0.44
CA LEU A 70 1.08 -21.78 0.14
C LEU A 70 0.47 -20.90 -0.96
N SER A 71 -0.19 -21.50 -1.95
CA SER A 71 -0.94 -20.76 -2.97
C SER A 71 -2.10 -19.94 -2.39
N ARG A 72 -2.78 -20.43 -1.34
CA ARG A 72 -3.83 -19.65 -0.65
C ARG A 72 -3.25 -18.48 0.13
N ILE A 73 -2.11 -18.67 0.79
CA ILE A 73 -1.43 -17.60 1.54
C ILE A 73 -0.95 -16.50 0.58
N ASP A 74 -0.33 -16.85 -0.55
CA ASP A 74 0.09 -15.86 -1.58
C ASP A 74 -1.10 -15.06 -2.12
N LYS A 75 -2.24 -15.72 -2.39
CA LYS A 75 -3.47 -15.01 -2.79
C LYS A 75 -3.96 -14.06 -1.70
N GLY A 76 -3.91 -14.48 -0.44
CA GLY A 76 -4.32 -13.68 0.72
C GLY A 76 -3.44 -12.44 0.92
N SER A 77 -2.12 -12.59 0.84
CA SER A 77 -1.18 -11.47 0.94
C SER A 77 -1.35 -10.46 -0.19
N ARG A 78 -1.57 -10.92 -1.43
CA ARG A 78 -1.90 -10.02 -2.55
C ARG A 78 -3.20 -9.25 -2.34
N LEU A 79 -4.24 -9.90 -1.84
CA LEU A 79 -5.50 -9.22 -1.51
C LEU A 79 -5.32 -8.18 -0.40
N LEU A 80 -4.51 -8.47 0.63
CA LEU A 80 -4.18 -7.53 1.69
C LEU A 80 -3.43 -6.30 1.18
N LEU A 81 -2.49 -6.47 0.23
CA LEU A 81 -1.78 -5.35 -0.39
C LEU A 81 -2.70 -4.47 -1.26
N ILE A 82 -3.70 -5.05 -1.91
CA ILE A 82 -4.73 -4.28 -2.63
C ILE A 82 -5.59 -3.51 -1.63
N ALA A 83 -6.03 -4.18 -0.55
CA ALA A 83 -6.85 -3.57 0.49
C ALA A 83 -6.13 -2.39 1.18
N SER A 84 -4.83 -2.52 1.46
CA SER A 84 -4.03 -1.42 2.02
C SER A 84 -3.96 -0.22 1.07
N GLY A 85 -3.87 -0.46 -0.23
CA GLY A 85 -3.90 0.60 -1.24
C GLY A 85 -5.22 1.37 -1.25
N ILE A 86 -6.34 0.66 -1.16
CA ILE A 86 -7.68 1.28 -1.06
C ILE A 86 -7.77 2.10 0.22
N LEU A 87 -7.36 1.55 1.37
CA LEU A 87 -7.35 2.25 2.65
C LEU A 87 -6.49 3.51 2.61
N SER A 88 -5.34 3.49 1.96
CA SER A 88 -4.48 4.66 1.80
C SER A 88 -5.13 5.78 1.01
N LEU A 89 -5.91 5.44 -0.03
CA LEU A 89 -6.66 6.42 -0.81
C LEU A 89 -7.78 7.04 0.02
N PHE A 90 -8.54 6.22 0.76
CA PHE A 90 -9.56 6.72 1.67
C PHE A 90 -8.98 7.58 2.79
N ALA A 91 -7.85 7.18 3.36
CA ALA A 91 -7.13 7.97 4.37
C ALA A 91 -6.72 9.34 3.83
N PHE A 92 -6.25 9.42 2.57
CA PHE A 92 -5.89 10.70 1.95
C PHE A 92 -7.08 11.63 1.73
N VAL A 93 -8.25 11.09 1.37
CA VAL A 93 -9.47 11.87 1.10
C VAL A 93 -10.18 12.29 2.40
N ILE A 94 -10.24 11.40 3.39
CA ILE A 94 -11.03 11.59 4.62
C ILE A 94 -10.21 12.25 5.74
N GLU A 95 -8.96 11.83 5.97
CA GLU A 95 -8.15 12.30 7.11
C GLU A 95 -7.40 13.61 6.80
N HIS A 96 -8.11 14.55 6.17
CA HIS A 96 -7.58 15.86 5.80
C HIS A 96 -7.97 16.96 6.80
N SER A 97 -8.40 16.59 8.01
CA SER A 97 -9.05 17.46 8.99
C SER A 97 -8.09 18.26 9.88
N GLY A 98 -6.77 18.06 9.78
CA GLY A 98 -5.77 18.83 10.54
C GLY A 98 -5.75 18.54 12.05
N THR A 99 -6.45 17.51 12.51
CA THR A 99 -6.50 17.07 13.91
C THR A 99 -5.81 15.72 14.05
N LEU A 100 -4.62 15.72 14.68
CA LEU A 100 -3.76 14.54 14.91
C LEU A 100 -4.44 13.37 15.67
N GLN A 101 -5.63 13.56 16.23
CA GLN A 101 -6.29 12.58 17.11
C GLN A 101 -7.03 11.45 16.38
N ASN A 102 -7.36 11.58 15.09
CA ASN A 102 -8.18 10.58 14.38
C ASN A 102 -7.53 10.09 13.07
N ARG A 103 -6.34 9.47 13.17
CA ARG A 103 -5.62 8.87 12.03
C ARG A 103 -5.73 7.34 11.96
N SER A 104 -6.92 6.82 12.22
CA SER A 104 -7.17 5.38 12.30
C SER A 104 -7.02 4.68 10.94
N LEU A 105 -7.43 5.31 9.85
CA LEU A 105 -7.35 4.74 8.50
C LEU A 105 -5.91 4.68 7.99
N THR A 106 -5.11 5.73 8.24
CA THR A 106 -3.68 5.69 7.89
C THR A 106 -2.96 4.58 8.66
N PHE A 107 -3.26 4.42 9.95
CA PHE A 107 -2.70 3.34 10.76
C PHE A 107 -3.10 1.95 10.22
N TYR A 108 -4.39 1.73 9.95
CA TYR A 108 -4.85 0.46 9.39
C TYR A 108 -4.25 0.17 8.02
N SER A 109 -4.08 1.19 7.18
CA SER A 109 -3.41 1.08 5.87
C SER A 109 -1.97 0.59 6.02
N VAL A 110 -1.21 1.15 6.96
CA VAL A 110 0.19 0.75 7.20
C VAL A 110 0.25 -0.66 7.79
N VAL A 111 -0.55 -0.97 8.80
CA VAL A 111 -0.56 -2.30 9.43
C VAL A 111 -0.98 -3.40 8.45
N THR A 112 -1.99 -3.15 7.61
CA THR A 112 -2.41 -4.10 6.56
C THR A 112 -1.34 -4.26 5.48
N SER A 113 -0.65 -3.18 5.09
CA SER A 113 0.48 -3.28 4.16
C SER A 113 1.61 -4.13 4.73
N LEU A 114 1.93 -3.97 6.03
CA LEU A 114 2.96 -4.73 6.72
C LEU A 114 2.57 -6.21 6.81
N ALA A 115 1.34 -6.52 7.22
CA ALA A 115 0.83 -7.89 7.24
C ALA A 115 0.89 -8.55 5.85
N GLY A 116 0.52 -7.82 4.79
CA GLY A 116 0.60 -8.29 3.41
C GLY A 116 2.03 -8.62 2.99
N VAL A 117 3.00 -7.74 3.27
CA VAL A 117 4.42 -7.95 2.94
C VAL A 117 4.99 -9.13 3.73
N VAL A 118 4.73 -9.24 5.04
CA VAL A 118 5.24 -10.34 5.88
C VAL A 118 4.72 -11.68 5.41
N LEU A 119 3.43 -11.78 5.07
CA LEU A 119 2.87 -13.02 4.54
C LEU A 119 3.45 -13.37 3.18
N LEU A 120 3.69 -12.38 2.31
CA LEU A 120 4.28 -12.57 1.00
C LEU A 120 5.74 -13.06 1.11
N THR A 121 6.56 -12.43 1.95
CA THR A 121 7.95 -12.85 2.17
C THR A 121 8.03 -14.21 2.86
N PHE A 122 7.16 -14.48 3.84
CA PHE A 122 7.09 -15.77 4.51
C PHE A 122 6.75 -16.89 3.52
N SER A 123 5.73 -16.69 2.67
CA SER A 123 5.35 -17.66 1.63
C SER A 123 6.47 -17.89 0.60
N TYR A 124 7.22 -16.84 0.24
CA TYR A 124 8.38 -16.95 -0.64
C TYR A 124 9.51 -17.77 -0.01
N ILE A 125 9.88 -17.49 1.25
CA ILE A 125 10.94 -18.22 1.97
C ILE A 125 10.57 -19.69 2.13
N LEU A 126 9.32 -19.99 2.51
CA LEU A 126 8.87 -21.39 2.63
C LEU A 126 8.92 -22.13 1.30
N SER A 127 8.47 -21.48 0.21
CA SER A 127 8.51 -22.06 -1.13
C SER A 127 9.94 -22.34 -1.59
N ALA A 128 10.87 -21.41 -1.34
CA ALA A 128 12.28 -21.59 -1.65
C ALA A 128 12.92 -22.74 -0.87
N ARG A 129 12.46 -22.99 0.37
CA ARG A 129 12.95 -24.10 1.20
C ARG A 129 12.44 -25.46 0.70
N ILE A 130 11.18 -25.55 0.29
CA ILE A 130 10.56 -26.78 -0.22
C ILE A 130 11.16 -27.20 -1.56
N ASN A 131 11.45 -26.24 -2.46
CA ASN A 131 12.07 -26.54 -3.75
C ASN A 131 13.54 -26.99 -3.65
N ARG A 132 14.22 -26.79 -2.51
CA ARG A 132 15.59 -27.28 -2.29
C ARG A 132 15.65 -28.73 -1.79
N THR A 133 14.52 -29.29 -1.35
CA THR A 133 14.45 -30.63 -0.75
C THR A 133 13.90 -31.69 -1.69
N VAL A 134 13.52 -31.30 -2.91
CA VAL A 134 13.10 -32.19 -4.02
C VAL A 134 14.23 -32.21 -5.03
#